data_AF-A0A7K4FLH6-F1
#
_entry.id   AF-A0A7K4FLH6-F1
#
_cell.length_a   1.000
_cell.length_b   1.000
_cell.length_c   1.000
_cell.angle_alpha   90.00
_cell.angle_beta   90.00
_cell.angle_gamma   90.00
#
_symmetry.space_group_name_H-M   'P 1'
#
loop_
_entity.id
_entity.type
_entity.pdbx_description
1 polymer ?
#
loop_
_entity_poly.entity_id
_entity_poly.type
_entity_poly.pdbx_seq_one_letter_code
_entity_poly.pdbx_strand_id
1 'polypeptide(L)'
;MQQEIRKQVIKNAYMHGGKADISSVVGKLISINPDAKKDMKTLMGTIRKYVDEVNAMGADQLEEIVNTEYPDILIKEKKEERHELPDLPGVNGSVVMRMAPSPSGPLHIGHSRMAILNDEYVKRYGGKLILRIEDTNPGNIDPDAYTMIPEDLKWLGVDVTETVIQSSRMEFYYSEAKRMISEGYMYVIEENQQEFHDLKLKKVPVKERDADPSVNLEKFDKMISGHYSEGEAALVMKTDINHPNPSIRDWIAFRINTTEHPLTGSKYSVYPTMNFSVSVDDHYLGLTHVIRGIDHLVNTEKQKYVFMYNNWKIPEYFHYGFITIPDTILKTTIIKEGIKSGKYSGWDDIRLGTLKALKKRGYNPETFRKYWVRSGMNKSNATFSWEIFDSMDREIIDYNTERYSFVPHPELISLQNAEPLKSHALLHPQRPDSGFREYSIPAQASVYFPGDEIDKINEGEVIRLKDLCVAVKKGNKLVYSNIEPEGRVKIIQWAPENSGDIQIFHPDGNIDKGKLEPLATEKRGVVQLERYGYVNLDGKNGYFLHK
;
A
#
# COMPACT_ATOMS: atom_id res chain seq x y z
N MET A 1 44.80 8.76 12.76
CA MET A 1 43.80 9.47 13.59
C MET A 1 43.57 10.91 13.14
N GLN A 2 44.60 11.75 12.98
CA GLN A 2 44.41 13.16 12.54
C GLN A 2 43.76 13.29 11.16
N GLN A 3 44.17 12.48 10.18
CA GLN A 3 43.53 12.43 8.85
C GLN A 3 42.05 12.02 8.92
N GLU A 4 41.71 11.08 9.81
CA GLU A 4 40.33 10.63 10.02
C GLU A 4 39.48 11.73 10.68
N ILE A 5 40.04 12.45 11.66
CA ILE A 5 39.38 13.62 12.27
C ILE A 5 39.10 14.67 11.19
N ARG A 6 40.10 15.04 10.40
CA ARG A 6 39.93 16.03 9.32
C ARG A 6 38.85 15.58 8.32
N LYS A 7 38.88 14.32 7.89
CA LYS A 7 37.87 13.74 7.00
C LYS A 7 36.45 13.82 7.57
N GLN A 8 36.25 13.46 8.84
CA GLN A 8 34.92 13.50 9.47
C GLN A 8 34.42 14.93 9.70
N VAL A 9 35.31 15.88 9.98
CA VAL A 9 34.96 17.31 10.06
C VAL A 9 34.50 17.84 8.69
N ILE A 10 35.28 17.59 7.63
CA ILE A 10 34.94 17.99 6.26
C ILE A 10 33.62 17.35 5.81
N LYS A 11 33.44 16.04 6.07
CA LYS A 11 32.18 15.33 5.78
C LYS A 11 30.99 15.96 6.50
N ASN A 12 31.13 16.28 7.78
CA ASN A 12 30.06 16.89 8.55
C ASN A 12 29.73 18.30 8.03
N ALA A 13 30.74 19.14 7.78
CA ALA A 13 30.53 20.47 7.20
C ALA A 13 29.84 20.41 5.84
N TYR A 14 30.27 19.51 4.96
CA TYR A 14 29.70 19.37 3.62
C TYR A 14 28.22 18.97 3.67
N MET A 15 27.87 18.02 4.55
CA MET A 15 26.48 17.57 4.73
C MET A 15 25.57 18.62 5.41
N HIS A 16 26.15 19.63 6.06
CA HIS A 16 25.42 20.63 6.85
C HIS A 16 25.67 22.07 6.37
N GLY A 17 25.86 22.26 5.06
CA GLY A 17 25.87 23.59 4.45
C GLY A 17 27.09 24.44 4.85
N GLY A 18 28.25 23.81 5.01
CA GLY A 18 29.52 24.47 5.27
C GLY A 18 29.90 24.59 6.75
N LYS A 19 29.12 24.00 7.67
CA LYS A 19 29.39 24.07 9.12
C LYS A 19 29.48 22.69 9.76
N ALA A 20 30.66 22.37 10.30
CA ALA A 20 30.87 21.22 11.14
C ALA A 20 30.48 21.51 12.59
N ASP A 21 29.78 20.54 13.20
CA ASP A 21 29.46 20.51 14.62
C ASP A 21 30.38 19.52 15.35
N ILE A 22 30.97 19.99 16.46
CA ILE A 22 31.91 19.22 17.27
C ILE A 22 31.24 17.95 17.83
N SER A 23 30.00 18.05 18.30
CA SER A 23 29.31 16.93 18.94
C SER A 23 29.06 15.79 17.96
N SER A 24 28.65 16.14 16.74
CA SER A 24 28.38 15.23 15.63
C SER A 24 29.66 14.53 15.15
N VAL A 25 30.75 15.29 15.02
CA VAL A 25 32.07 14.74 14.66
C VAL A 25 32.59 13.79 15.73
N VAL A 26 32.48 14.14 17.01
CA VAL A 26 32.87 13.29 18.14
C VAL A 26 32.06 11.99 18.14
N GLY A 27 30.73 12.08 18.01
CA GLY A 27 29.87 10.90 17.96
C GLY A 27 30.23 9.95 16.82
N LYS A 28 30.56 10.51 15.64
CA LYS A 28 30.96 9.72 14.48
C LYS A 28 32.33 9.06 14.65
N LEU A 29 33.31 9.75 15.23
CA LEU A 29 34.64 9.19 15.51
C LEU A 29 34.57 8.03 16.51
N ILE A 30 33.74 8.13 17.55
CA ILE A 30 33.51 7.03 18.50
C ILE A 30 32.82 5.84 17.81
N SER A 31 31.88 6.11 16.90
CA SER A 31 31.22 5.04 16.14
C SER A 31 32.17 4.30 15.19
N ILE A 32 33.18 4.98 14.64
CA ILE A 32 34.17 4.38 13.72
C ILE A 32 35.26 3.64 14.50
N ASN A 33 35.71 4.23 15.62
CA ASN A 33 36.69 3.63 16.50
C ASN A 33 36.27 3.82 17.97
N PRO A 34 35.65 2.79 18.59
CA PRO A 34 35.21 2.85 19.98
C PRO A 34 36.32 3.17 20.99
N ASP A 35 37.58 2.81 20.69
CA ASP A 35 38.73 3.10 21.56
C ASP A 35 39.12 4.58 21.57
N ALA A 36 38.70 5.37 20.56
CA ALA A 36 38.92 6.83 20.53
C ALA A 36 38.27 7.55 21.72
N LYS A 37 37.30 6.91 22.40
CA LYS A 37 36.69 7.42 23.64
C LYS A 37 37.71 7.55 24.77
N LYS A 38 38.71 6.66 24.84
CA LYS A 38 39.74 6.66 25.89
C LYS A 38 40.68 7.87 25.78
N ASP A 39 40.97 8.30 24.55
CA ASP A 39 41.88 9.40 24.24
C ASP A 39 41.17 10.72 23.90
N MET A 40 39.85 10.77 24.08
CA MET A 40 39.02 11.90 23.63
C MET A 40 39.51 13.24 24.21
N LYS A 41 39.90 13.26 25.49
CA LYS A 41 40.43 14.46 26.15
C LYS A 41 41.63 15.07 25.42
N THR A 42 42.47 14.22 24.84
CA THR A 42 43.66 14.60 24.07
C THR A 42 43.32 14.96 22.63
N LEU A 43 42.33 14.30 22.02
CA LEU A 43 41.89 14.55 20.64
C LEU A 43 41.04 15.81 20.48
N MET A 44 40.35 16.27 21.55
CA MET A 44 39.46 17.45 21.51
C MET A 44 40.17 18.71 21.00
N GLY A 45 41.44 18.91 21.33
CA GLY A 45 42.21 20.06 20.84
C GLY A 45 42.37 20.04 19.31
N THR A 46 42.64 18.86 18.75
CA THR A 46 42.75 18.66 17.30
C THR A 46 41.40 18.75 16.60
N ILE A 47 40.34 18.20 17.20
CA ILE A 47 38.98 18.28 16.66
C ILE A 47 38.53 19.75 16.55
N ARG A 48 38.70 20.54 17.63
CA ARG A 48 38.36 21.97 17.62
C ARG A 48 39.12 22.72 16.55
N LYS A 49 40.44 22.51 16.48
CA LYS A 49 41.29 23.13 15.46
C LYS A 49 40.76 22.88 14.04
N TYR A 50 40.46 21.63 13.70
CA TYR A 50 39.95 21.31 12.36
C TYR A 50 38.53 21.84 12.12
N VAL A 51 37.65 21.84 13.13
CA VAL A 51 36.31 22.42 13.00
C VAL A 51 36.39 23.92 12.75
N ASP A 52 37.25 24.64 13.48
CA ASP A 52 37.45 26.07 13.29
C ASP A 52 38.04 26.38 11.90
N GLU A 53 39.02 25.60 11.46
CA GLU A 53 39.62 25.71 10.13
C GLU A 53 38.58 25.48 9.01
N VAL A 54 37.78 24.42 9.11
CA VAL A 54 36.79 24.06 8.08
C VAL A 54 35.61 25.03 8.08
N ASN A 55 35.15 25.49 9.24
CA ASN A 55 34.05 26.46 9.33
C ASN A 55 34.43 27.85 8.85
N ALA A 56 35.73 28.15 8.74
CA ALA A 56 36.24 29.37 8.14
C ALA A 56 36.36 29.29 6.60
N MET A 57 36.17 28.11 5.99
CA MET A 57 36.24 27.93 4.54
C MET A 57 34.96 28.36 3.84
N GLY A 58 35.09 28.82 2.59
CA GLY A 58 33.94 29.06 1.72
C GLY A 58 33.33 27.75 1.20
N ALA A 59 32.05 27.77 0.81
CA ALA A 59 31.35 26.60 0.29
C ALA A 59 32.06 25.98 -0.94
N ASP A 60 32.55 26.83 -1.84
CA ASP A 60 33.24 26.40 -3.07
C ASP A 60 34.56 25.67 -2.76
N GLN A 61 35.31 26.13 -1.75
CA GLN A 61 36.54 25.48 -1.30
C GLN A 61 36.26 24.13 -0.65
N LEU A 62 35.18 24.05 0.14
CA LEU A 62 34.78 22.79 0.77
C LEU A 62 34.34 21.76 -0.27
N GLU A 63 33.66 22.19 -1.33
CA GLU A 63 33.25 21.35 -2.45
C GLU A 63 34.46 20.85 -3.26
N GLU A 64 35.44 21.72 -3.53
CA GLU A 64 36.69 21.32 -4.19
C GLU A 64 37.47 20.27 -3.38
N ILE A 65 37.59 20.45 -2.06
CA ILE A 65 38.27 19.50 -1.17
C ILE A 65 37.53 18.16 -1.14
N VAL A 66 36.20 18.14 -1.09
CA VAL A 66 35.43 16.90 -1.14
C VAL A 66 35.60 16.18 -2.47
N ASN A 67 35.59 16.91 -3.60
CA ASN A 67 35.74 16.32 -4.92
C ASN A 67 37.15 15.77 -5.20
N THR A 68 38.19 16.38 -4.63
CA THR A 68 39.59 16.05 -4.93
C THR A 68 40.23 15.14 -3.89
N GLU A 69 40.02 15.40 -2.60
CA GLU A 69 40.70 14.69 -1.50
C GLU A 69 39.86 13.57 -0.88
N TYR A 70 38.53 13.71 -0.90
CA TYR A 70 37.60 12.77 -0.24
C TYR A 70 36.37 12.41 -1.10
N PRO A 71 36.56 11.95 -2.36
CA PRO A 71 35.45 11.66 -3.27
C PRO A 71 34.52 10.56 -2.75
N ASP A 72 34.99 9.74 -1.81
CA ASP A 72 34.18 8.72 -1.13
C ASP A 72 33.10 9.30 -0.22
N ILE A 73 33.19 10.57 0.19
CA ILE A 73 32.10 11.28 0.90
C ILE A 73 30.85 11.42 0.01
N LEU A 74 31.05 11.55 -1.31
CA LEU A 74 29.97 11.67 -2.30
C LEU A 74 29.26 10.34 -2.52
N ILE A 75 29.91 9.23 -2.16
CA ILE A 75 29.33 7.90 -2.17
C ILE A 75 28.44 7.79 -0.93
N LYS A 76 27.12 7.95 -1.11
CA LYS A 76 26.15 7.61 -0.07
C LYS A 76 26.22 6.10 0.19
N GLU A 77 27.00 5.70 1.18
CA GLU A 77 26.80 4.40 1.83
C GLU A 77 25.41 4.42 2.47
N LYS A 78 24.41 3.91 1.74
CA LYS A 78 23.12 3.53 2.33
C LYS A 78 23.47 2.42 3.33
N LYS A 79 23.53 2.75 4.63
CA LYS A 79 23.44 1.72 5.67
C LYS A 79 22.11 1.01 5.42
N GLU A 80 22.16 -0.21 4.88
CA GLU A 80 20.97 -1.06 4.81
C GLU A 80 20.56 -1.39 6.25
N GLU A 81 19.65 -0.62 6.81
CA GLU A 81 18.82 -1.11 7.90
C GLU A 81 17.98 -2.25 7.34
N ARG A 82 18.41 -3.48 7.58
CA ARG A 82 17.60 -4.67 7.28
C ARG A 82 16.41 -4.66 8.23
N HIS A 83 15.28 -4.13 7.76
CA HIS A 83 14.00 -4.29 8.42
C HIS A 83 13.49 -5.70 8.14
N GLU A 84 13.91 -6.66 8.95
CA GLU A 84 13.44 -8.05 8.86
C GLU A 84 12.21 -8.26 9.75
N LEU A 85 11.27 -9.09 9.28
CA LEU A 85 10.16 -9.54 10.11
C LEU A 85 10.70 -10.33 11.33
N PRO A 86 10.10 -10.17 12.53
CA PRO A 86 10.49 -10.95 13.69
C PRO A 86 10.17 -12.44 13.47
N ASP A 87 10.87 -13.33 14.16
CA ASP A 87 10.54 -14.75 14.10
C ASP A 87 9.18 -15.05 14.72
N LEU A 88 8.48 -16.04 14.15
CA LEU A 88 7.26 -16.57 14.74
C LEU A 88 7.60 -17.54 15.87
N PRO A 89 7.12 -17.32 17.11
CA PRO A 89 7.26 -18.31 18.16
C PRO A 89 6.37 -19.52 17.87
N GLY A 90 6.77 -20.69 18.36
CA GLY A 90 5.99 -21.93 18.22
C GLY A 90 6.12 -22.64 16.86
N VAL A 91 6.98 -22.14 15.96
CA VAL A 91 7.29 -22.81 14.69
C VAL A 91 8.00 -24.15 14.95
N ASN A 92 7.40 -25.23 14.48
CA ASN A 92 7.93 -26.59 14.54
C ASN A 92 7.85 -27.22 13.15
N GLY A 93 8.86 -26.96 12.31
CA GLY A 93 8.85 -27.35 10.89
C GLY A 93 8.16 -26.30 10.00
N SER A 94 7.40 -26.77 9.00
CA SER A 94 6.69 -25.90 8.06
C SER A 94 5.45 -25.25 8.69
N VAL A 95 5.10 -24.05 8.21
CA VAL A 95 3.89 -23.34 8.66
C VAL A 95 2.73 -23.55 7.69
N VAL A 96 1.52 -23.66 8.23
CA VAL A 96 0.26 -23.54 7.49
C VAL A 96 -0.41 -22.26 7.93
N MET A 97 -0.64 -21.36 6.98
CA MET A 97 -1.19 -20.00 7.17
C MET A 97 -2.29 -19.73 6.15
N ARG A 98 -3.10 -18.69 6.35
CA ARG A 98 -4.14 -18.31 5.39
C ARG A 98 -4.35 -16.82 5.22
N MET A 99 -4.80 -16.51 4.01
CA MET A 99 -5.55 -15.33 3.63
C MET A 99 -7.04 -15.66 3.64
N ALA A 100 -7.85 -14.86 4.34
CA ALA A 100 -9.27 -15.15 4.54
C ALA A 100 -10.20 -13.97 4.17
N PRO A 101 -10.19 -13.48 2.91
CA PRO A 101 -11.04 -12.36 2.51
C PRO A 101 -12.49 -12.80 2.28
N SER A 102 -13.45 -11.95 2.68
CA SER A 102 -14.83 -12.06 2.19
C SER A 102 -14.90 -11.56 0.73
N PRO A 103 -15.65 -12.22 -0.17
CA PRO A 103 -15.74 -11.84 -1.58
C PRO A 103 -16.70 -10.66 -1.79
N SER A 104 -16.48 -9.55 -1.06
CA SER A 104 -17.33 -8.35 -1.13
C SER A 104 -16.87 -7.34 -2.19
N GLY A 105 -15.84 -7.66 -2.95
CA GLY A 105 -15.16 -6.79 -3.92
C GLY A 105 -13.72 -7.27 -4.12
N PRO A 106 -12.90 -6.55 -4.92
CA PRO A 106 -11.48 -6.81 -5.03
C PRO A 106 -10.75 -6.53 -3.70
N LEU A 107 -9.48 -6.92 -3.64
CA LEU A 107 -8.63 -6.54 -2.52
C LEU A 107 -8.31 -5.05 -2.55
N HIS A 108 -7.87 -4.54 -1.42
CA HIS A 108 -7.44 -3.15 -1.25
C HIS A 108 -6.12 -3.11 -0.50
N ILE A 109 -5.48 -1.95 -0.44
CA ILE A 109 -4.15 -1.79 0.18
C ILE A 109 -4.06 -2.37 1.60
N GLY A 110 -5.11 -2.26 2.43
CA GLY A 110 -5.15 -2.92 3.74
C GLY A 110 -5.06 -4.46 3.69
N HIS A 111 -5.71 -5.11 2.71
CA HIS A 111 -5.63 -6.56 2.53
C HIS A 111 -4.22 -7.01 2.11
N SER A 112 -3.49 -6.18 1.37
CA SER A 112 -2.13 -6.50 0.93
C SER A 112 -1.15 -6.67 2.11
N ARG A 113 -1.42 -6.06 3.27
CA ARG A 113 -0.61 -6.30 4.48
C ARG A 113 -0.73 -7.74 4.97
N MET A 114 -1.96 -8.23 5.15
CA MET A 114 -2.21 -9.63 5.53
C MET A 114 -1.67 -10.57 4.45
N ALA A 115 -1.98 -10.25 3.18
CA ALA A 115 -1.25 -10.54 1.95
C ALA A 115 0.15 -11.09 2.13
N ILE A 116 1.01 -10.10 2.16
CA ILE A 116 2.45 -10.20 2.10
C ILE A 116 2.98 -10.79 3.38
N LEU A 117 2.46 -10.41 4.56
CA LEU A 117 3.02 -10.93 5.82
C LEU A 117 2.86 -12.46 5.94
N ASN A 118 1.70 -13.02 5.58
CA ASN A 118 1.54 -14.47 5.61
C ASN A 118 2.43 -15.16 4.55
N ASP A 119 2.53 -14.58 3.36
CA ASP A 119 3.41 -15.08 2.28
C ASP A 119 4.89 -15.06 2.65
N GLU A 120 5.39 -13.98 3.27
CA GLU A 120 6.77 -13.85 3.73
C GLU A 120 7.14 -14.90 4.79
N TYR A 121 6.23 -15.21 5.71
CA TYR A 121 6.47 -16.24 6.71
C TYR A 121 6.42 -17.65 6.12
N VAL A 122 5.53 -17.91 5.15
CA VAL A 122 5.54 -19.18 4.41
C VAL A 122 6.81 -19.31 3.57
N LYS A 123 7.33 -18.24 2.96
CA LYS A 123 8.62 -18.23 2.27
C LYS A 123 9.79 -18.50 3.22
N ARG A 124 9.75 -17.94 4.44
CA ARG A 124 10.81 -18.12 5.45
C ARG A 124 10.84 -19.53 6.03
N TYR A 125 9.69 -20.10 6.39
CA TYR A 125 9.60 -21.37 7.12
C TYR A 125 9.16 -22.56 6.25
N GLY A 126 8.79 -22.32 4.99
CA GLY A 126 8.15 -23.30 4.12
C GLY A 126 6.71 -23.63 4.56
N GLY A 127 6.00 -24.39 3.72
CA GLY A 127 4.66 -24.89 4.03
C GLY A 127 3.58 -24.40 3.09
N LYS A 128 2.42 -23.99 3.63
CA LYS A 128 1.22 -23.67 2.84
C LYS A 128 0.67 -22.29 3.17
N LEU A 129 0.32 -21.55 2.11
CA LEU A 129 -0.50 -20.35 2.17
C LEU A 129 -1.86 -20.62 1.52
N ILE A 130 -2.91 -20.72 2.34
CA ILE A 130 -4.26 -21.02 1.86
C ILE A 130 -5.00 -19.71 1.56
N LEU A 131 -5.63 -19.61 0.39
CA LEU A 131 -6.65 -18.62 0.10
C LEU A 131 -8.02 -19.19 0.47
N ARG A 132 -8.60 -18.74 1.58
CA ARG A 132 -9.96 -19.12 1.98
C ARG A 132 -10.93 -17.99 1.68
N ILE A 133 -11.78 -18.16 0.68
CA ILE A 133 -12.85 -17.21 0.38
C ILE A 133 -13.99 -17.39 1.40
N GLU A 134 -14.21 -16.37 2.22
CA GLU A 134 -15.20 -16.40 3.32
C GLU A 134 -16.56 -15.85 2.86
N ASP A 135 -17.30 -16.70 2.13
CA ASP A 135 -18.56 -16.38 1.45
C ASP A 135 -19.82 -16.79 2.22
N THR A 136 -19.75 -17.05 3.53
CA THR A 136 -20.93 -17.46 4.34
C THR A 136 -21.92 -16.32 4.66
N ASN A 137 -21.82 -15.19 3.95
CA ASN A 137 -22.76 -14.09 4.03
C ASN A 137 -23.26 -13.70 2.63
N PRO A 138 -24.30 -14.39 2.11
CA PRO A 138 -24.76 -14.22 0.73
C PRO A 138 -25.03 -12.77 0.34
N GLY A 139 -25.66 -12.00 1.23
CA GLY A 139 -26.01 -10.59 0.99
C GLY A 139 -24.83 -9.62 0.85
N ASN A 140 -23.59 -10.06 1.08
CA ASN A 140 -22.40 -9.22 0.91
C ASN A 140 -21.45 -9.70 -0.20
N ILE A 141 -21.87 -10.64 -1.04
CA ILE A 141 -21.03 -11.20 -2.09
C ILE A 141 -21.09 -10.33 -3.35
N ASP A 142 -19.93 -10.03 -3.91
CA ASP A 142 -19.75 -9.61 -5.30
C ASP A 142 -19.30 -10.84 -6.11
N PRO A 143 -20.10 -11.36 -7.06
CA PRO A 143 -19.71 -12.53 -7.85
C PRO A 143 -18.37 -12.36 -8.58
N ASP A 144 -18.02 -11.14 -8.99
CA ASP A 144 -16.75 -10.90 -9.69
C ASP A 144 -15.55 -11.04 -8.75
N ALA A 145 -15.76 -10.94 -7.42
CA ALA A 145 -14.68 -11.05 -6.43
C ALA A 145 -14.04 -12.44 -6.39
N TYR A 146 -14.75 -13.51 -6.80
CA TYR A 146 -14.17 -14.85 -6.94
C TYR A 146 -13.02 -14.88 -7.97
N THR A 147 -13.05 -13.99 -8.96
CA THR A 147 -11.98 -13.82 -9.96
C THR A 147 -11.01 -12.72 -9.54
N MET A 148 -11.51 -11.58 -9.07
CA MET A 148 -10.67 -10.42 -8.75
C MET A 148 -9.67 -10.68 -7.61
N ILE A 149 -10.07 -11.40 -6.56
CA ILE A 149 -9.20 -11.65 -5.40
C ILE A 149 -7.95 -12.47 -5.80
N PRO A 150 -8.08 -13.62 -6.51
CA PRO A 150 -6.91 -14.33 -7.03
C PRO A 150 -6.03 -13.49 -7.97
N GLU A 151 -6.62 -12.68 -8.84
CA GLU A 151 -5.87 -11.79 -9.74
C GLU A 151 -5.04 -10.75 -8.98
N ASP A 152 -5.62 -10.16 -7.94
CA ASP A 152 -4.95 -9.18 -7.08
C ASP A 152 -3.78 -9.82 -6.31
N LEU A 153 -3.95 -11.03 -5.78
CA LEU A 153 -2.88 -11.76 -5.09
C LEU A 153 -1.75 -12.14 -6.05
N LYS A 154 -2.09 -12.61 -7.26
CA LYS A 154 -1.12 -12.90 -8.30
C LYS A 154 -0.31 -11.66 -8.68
N TRP A 155 -0.97 -10.50 -8.80
CA TRP A 155 -0.30 -9.24 -9.08
C TRP A 155 0.66 -8.83 -7.95
N LEU A 156 0.31 -9.07 -6.68
CA LEU A 156 1.21 -8.85 -5.52
C LEU A 156 2.38 -9.87 -5.44
N GLY A 157 2.44 -10.87 -6.32
CA GLY A 157 3.42 -11.95 -6.23
C GLY A 157 3.28 -12.80 -4.97
N VAL A 158 2.03 -12.97 -4.50
CA VAL A 158 1.71 -13.80 -3.33
C VAL A 158 1.41 -15.22 -3.82
N ASP A 159 2.15 -16.19 -3.27
CA ASP A 159 2.14 -17.57 -3.75
C ASP A 159 1.12 -18.40 -2.95
N VAL A 160 -0.14 -18.35 -3.40
CA VAL A 160 -1.22 -19.18 -2.84
C VAL A 160 -0.99 -20.65 -3.22
N THR A 161 -0.93 -21.53 -2.22
CA THR A 161 -0.73 -22.97 -2.43
C THR A 161 -2.02 -23.75 -2.59
N GLU A 162 -3.12 -23.26 -2.01
CA GLU A 162 -4.40 -23.94 -1.99
C GLU A 162 -5.54 -22.91 -1.88
N THR A 163 -6.65 -23.14 -2.57
CA THR A 163 -7.84 -22.29 -2.49
C THR A 163 -9.03 -23.07 -1.94
N VAL A 164 -9.72 -22.49 -0.97
CA VAL A 164 -10.90 -23.07 -0.31
C VAL A 164 -12.04 -22.06 -0.34
N ILE A 165 -13.26 -22.52 -0.64
CA ILE A 165 -14.46 -21.68 -0.65
C ILE A 165 -15.40 -22.20 0.45
N GLN A 166 -15.83 -21.35 1.38
CA GLN A 166 -16.59 -21.79 2.56
C GLN A 166 -17.98 -22.33 2.21
N SER A 167 -18.67 -21.78 1.22
CA SER A 167 -19.99 -22.26 0.78
C SER A 167 -19.96 -23.70 0.26
N SER A 168 -18.81 -24.19 -0.21
CA SER A 168 -18.62 -25.61 -0.57
C SER A 168 -18.52 -26.56 0.63
N ARG A 169 -18.44 -26.02 1.85
CA ARG A 169 -18.17 -26.74 3.11
C ARG A 169 -19.35 -26.71 4.09
N MET A 170 -20.52 -26.25 3.64
CA MET A 170 -21.72 -26.11 4.48
C MET A 170 -22.10 -27.39 5.23
N GLU A 171 -22.01 -28.55 4.58
CA GLU A 171 -22.29 -29.83 5.25
C GLU A 171 -21.32 -30.13 6.40
N PHE A 172 -20.04 -29.77 6.27
CA PHE A 172 -19.06 -29.92 7.36
C PHE A 172 -19.43 -29.03 8.55
N TYR A 173 -19.87 -27.80 8.29
CA TYR A 173 -20.30 -26.90 9.36
C TYR A 173 -21.55 -27.42 10.07
N TYR A 174 -22.53 -27.96 9.34
CA TYR A 174 -23.73 -28.56 9.93
C TYR A 174 -23.40 -29.81 10.74
N SER A 175 -22.54 -30.70 10.23
CA SER A 175 -22.15 -31.91 10.97
C SER A 175 -21.44 -31.56 12.28
N GLU A 176 -20.54 -30.58 12.25
CA GLU A 176 -19.82 -30.14 13.44
C GLU A 176 -20.79 -29.49 14.46
N ALA A 177 -21.68 -28.62 13.98
CA ALA A 177 -22.70 -28.00 14.83
C ALA A 177 -23.60 -29.06 15.50
N LYS A 178 -24.06 -30.07 14.75
CA LYS A 178 -24.88 -31.17 15.31
C LYS A 178 -24.15 -31.95 16.40
N ARG A 179 -22.87 -32.26 16.20
CA ARG A 179 -22.02 -32.93 17.21
C ARG A 179 -21.88 -32.07 18.47
N MET A 180 -21.58 -30.78 18.31
CA MET A 180 -21.46 -29.85 19.43
C MET A 180 -22.79 -29.62 20.16
N ILE A 181 -23.93 -29.64 19.45
CA ILE A 181 -25.26 -29.62 20.07
C ILE A 181 -25.47 -30.89 20.90
N SER A 182 -25.18 -32.08 20.36
CA SER A 182 -25.39 -33.34 21.09
C SER A 182 -24.53 -33.46 22.35
N GLU A 183 -23.40 -32.74 22.40
CA GLU A 183 -22.53 -32.63 23.56
C GLU A 183 -22.92 -31.49 24.53
N GLY A 184 -23.99 -30.74 24.23
CA GLY A 184 -24.52 -29.69 25.09
C GLY A 184 -23.75 -28.35 25.03
N TYR A 185 -22.92 -28.16 24.00
CA TYR A 185 -22.12 -26.94 23.83
C TYR A 185 -22.83 -25.84 23.02
N MET A 186 -23.97 -26.15 22.41
CA MET A 186 -24.73 -25.23 21.57
C MET A 186 -26.22 -25.43 21.79
N TYR A 187 -27.00 -24.37 21.61
CA TYR A 187 -28.45 -24.41 21.76
C TYR A 187 -29.13 -23.43 20.79
N VAL A 188 -30.39 -23.69 20.44
CA VAL A 188 -31.17 -22.86 19.52
C VAL A 188 -32.04 -21.91 20.33
N ILE A 189 -31.95 -20.62 20.01
CA ILE A 189 -32.87 -19.59 20.51
C ILE A 189 -33.99 -19.36 19.52
N GLU A 190 -35.18 -19.04 20.03
CA GLU A 190 -36.37 -18.63 19.26
C GLU A 190 -36.85 -17.23 19.67
N GLU A 191 -36.19 -16.62 20.66
CA GLU A 191 -36.41 -15.25 21.07
C GLU A 191 -35.98 -14.27 19.98
N ASN A 192 -36.64 -13.11 19.93
CA ASN A 192 -36.18 -12.00 19.12
C ASN A 192 -34.73 -11.62 19.50
N GLN A 193 -33.90 -11.32 18.50
CA GLN A 193 -32.49 -10.94 18.68
C GLN A 193 -32.28 -9.83 19.73
N GLN A 194 -33.16 -8.83 19.82
CA GLN A 194 -33.07 -7.75 20.80
C GLN A 194 -33.32 -8.26 22.22
N GLU A 195 -34.31 -9.13 22.41
CA GLU A 195 -34.62 -9.72 23.71
C GLU A 195 -33.46 -10.61 24.18
N PHE A 196 -32.93 -11.47 23.30
CA PHE A 196 -31.77 -12.28 23.59
C PHE A 196 -30.53 -11.44 23.93
N HIS A 197 -30.30 -10.35 23.18
CA HIS A 197 -29.24 -9.40 23.46
C HIS A 197 -29.37 -8.77 24.86
N ASP A 198 -30.57 -8.35 25.25
CA ASP A 198 -30.82 -7.72 26.54
C ASP A 198 -30.65 -8.71 27.71
N LEU A 199 -31.08 -9.96 27.54
CA LEU A 199 -30.86 -11.04 28.52
C LEU A 199 -29.36 -11.31 28.72
N LYS A 200 -28.59 -11.37 27.63
CA LYS A 200 -27.12 -11.51 27.68
C LYS A 200 -26.42 -10.34 28.38
N LEU A 201 -26.88 -9.11 28.15
CA LEU A 201 -26.35 -7.94 28.86
C LEU A 201 -26.58 -8.05 30.37
N LYS A 202 -27.77 -8.53 30.76
CA LYS A 202 -28.16 -8.77 32.16
C LYS A 202 -27.57 -10.06 32.75
N LYS A 203 -26.82 -10.86 31.97
CA LYS A 203 -26.25 -12.16 32.38
C LYS A 203 -27.32 -13.19 32.79
N VAL A 204 -28.51 -13.10 32.21
CA VAL A 204 -29.61 -14.02 32.47
C VAL A 204 -29.63 -15.08 31.37
N PRO A 205 -29.49 -16.37 31.69
CA PRO A 205 -29.60 -17.44 30.70
C PRO A 205 -31.05 -17.60 30.23
N VAL A 206 -31.24 -17.92 28.95
CA VAL A 206 -32.54 -18.36 28.41
C VAL A 206 -32.82 -19.82 28.79
N LYS A 207 -34.09 -20.24 28.80
CA LYS A 207 -34.49 -21.59 29.19
C LYS A 207 -33.91 -22.67 28.26
N GLU A 208 -33.73 -22.37 26.98
CA GLU A 208 -33.18 -23.25 25.95
C GLU A 208 -31.72 -23.62 26.21
N ARG A 209 -30.99 -22.77 26.94
CA ARG A 209 -29.57 -22.95 27.24
C ARG A 209 -29.28 -24.22 28.02
N ASP A 210 -30.21 -24.63 28.88
CA ASP A 210 -30.10 -25.80 29.74
C ASP A 210 -31.13 -26.89 29.39
N ALA A 211 -31.76 -26.78 28.22
CA ALA A 211 -32.62 -27.82 27.67
C ALA A 211 -31.80 -29.06 27.26
N ASP A 212 -32.47 -30.22 27.21
CA ASP A 212 -31.85 -31.46 26.76
C ASP A 212 -31.27 -31.29 25.33
N PRO A 213 -30.05 -31.79 25.07
CA PRO A 213 -29.42 -31.72 23.74
C PRO A 213 -30.32 -32.18 22.58
N SER A 214 -31.16 -33.20 22.79
CA SER A 214 -32.07 -33.71 21.75
C SER A 214 -33.10 -32.67 21.28
N VAL A 215 -33.59 -31.81 22.19
CA VAL A 215 -34.52 -30.72 21.86
C VAL A 215 -33.84 -29.70 20.97
N ASN A 216 -32.60 -29.32 21.30
CA ASN A 216 -31.82 -28.37 20.50
C ASN A 216 -31.43 -28.95 19.13
N LEU A 217 -31.19 -30.26 19.05
CA LEU A 217 -30.93 -30.94 17.78
C LEU A 217 -32.16 -30.90 16.87
N GLU A 218 -33.35 -31.20 17.40
CA GLU A 218 -34.61 -31.09 16.66
C GLU A 218 -34.85 -29.66 16.16
N LYS A 219 -34.64 -28.65 17.01
CA LYS A 219 -34.77 -27.24 16.62
C LYS A 219 -33.78 -26.86 15.52
N PHE A 220 -32.53 -27.34 15.59
CA PHE A 220 -31.54 -27.04 14.55
C PHE A 220 -31.86 -27.73 13.22
N ASP A 221 -32.39 -28.96 13.25
CA ASP A 221 -32.90 -29.61 12.05
C ASP A 221 -34.07 -28.83 11.42
N LYS A 222 -34.97 -28.29 12.23
CA LYS A 222 -36.04 -27.38 11.76
C LYS A 222 -35.48 -26.10 11.13
N MET A 223 -34.40 -25.53 11.67
CA MET A 223 -33.72 -24.40 11.04
C MET A 223 -33.22 -24.79 9.64
N ILE A 224 -32.48 -25.89 9.53
CA ILE A 224 -31.90 -26.36 8.26
C ILE A 224 -33.00 -26.70 7.24
N SER A 225 -34.12 -27.26 7.68
CA SER A 225 -35.24 -27.61 6.79
C SER A 225 -36.11 -26.41 6.38
N GLY A 226 -35.78 -25.20 6.81
CA GLY A 226 -36.51 -23.98 6.45
C GLY A 226 -37.84 -23.79 7.19
N HIS A 227 -38.01 -24.37 8.38
CA HIS A 227 -39.21 -24.17 9.20
C HIS A 227 -39.31 -22.73 9.75
N TYR A 228 -38.16 -22.12 10.03
CA TYR A 228 -38.05 -20.77 10.59
C TYR A 228 -37.67 -19.75 9.51
N SER A 229 -38.22 -18.54 9.64
CA SER A 229 -37.90 -17.37 8.83
C SER A 229 -36.68 -16.62 9.37
N GLU A 230 -36.17 -15.65 8.61
CA GLU A 230 -35.08 -14.79 9.07
C GLU A 230 -35.43 -14.10 10.40
N GLY A 231 -34.53 -14.23 11.38
CA GLY A 231 -34.69 -13.62 12.70
C GLY A 231 -35.56 -14.40 13.69
N GLU A 232 -36.24 -15.46 13.27
CA GLU A 232 -37.09 -16.29 14.15
C GLU A 232 -36.30 -17.32 14.96
N ALA A 233 -35.13 -17.75 14.47
CA ALA A 233 -34.27 -18.67 15.19
C ALA A 233 -32.78 -18.44 14.88
N ALA A 234 -31.93 -18.76 15.85
CA ALA A 234 -30.48 -18.75 15.69
C ALA A 234 -29.83 -19.86 16.53
N LEU A 235 -28.73 -20.43 16.03
CA LEU A 235 -27.92 -21.37 16.81
C LEU A 235 -26.85 -20.57 17.57
N VAL A 236 -26.73 -20.84 18.87
CA VAL A 236 -25.87 -20.11 19.78
C VAL A 236 -24.80 -21.03 20.37
N MET A 237 -23.57 -20.52 20.44
CA MET A 237 -22.48 -21.16 21.18
C MET A 237 -22.65 -20.91 22.68
N LYS A 238 -22.71 -21.97 23.49
CA LYS A 238 -22.75 -21.85 24.95
C LYS A 238 -21.37 -21.45 25.48
N THR A 239 -21.27 -20.36 26.20
CA THR A 239 -20.02 -19.82 26.76
C THR A 239 -20.24 -19.43 28.23
N ASP A 240 -19.28 -18.72 28.82
CA ASP A 240 -19.48 -18.09 30.11
C ASP A 240 -20.47 -16.90 30.02
N ILE A 241 -21.68 -17.09 30.55
CA ILE A 241 -22.71 -16.03 30.63
C ILE A 241 -22.27 -14.86 31.52
N ASN A 242 -21.29 -15.07 32.41
CA ASN A 242 -20.75 -14.03 33.28
C ASN A 242 -19.54 -13.30 32.69
N HIS A 243 -19.08 -13.67 31.49
CA HIS A 243 -17.88 -13.13 30.87
C HIS A 243 -17.88 -11.59 30.88
N PRO A 244 -16.78 -10.91 31.23
CA PRO A 244 -16.77 -9.45 31.35
C PRO A 244 -17.17 -8.74 30.04
N ASN A 245 -16.70 -9.25 28.91
CA ASN A 245 -17.08 -8.75 27.59
C ASN A 245 -18.43 -9.38 27.14
N PRO A 246 -19.51 -8.59 26.99
CA PRO A 246 -20.84 -9.09 26.63
C PRO A 246 -20.92 -9.70 25.23
N SER A 247 -20.02 -9.32 24.32
CA SER A 247 -20.01 -9.86 22.97
C SER A 247 -19.58 -11.33 22.92
N ILE A 248 -18.84 -11.81 23.92
CA ILE A 248 -18.35 -13.20 24.06
C ILE A 248 -19.37 -14.10 24.75
N ARG A 249 -20.24 -13.52 25.58
CA ARG A 249 -21.36 -14.27 26.15
C ARG A 249 -22.21 -14.80 25.01
N ASP A 250 -22.60 -16.05 25.13
CA ASP A 250 -23.44 -16.86 24.26
C ASP A 250 -23.64 -16.24 22.86
N TRP A 251 -22.60 -16.36 22.01
CA TRP A 251 -22.56 -15.69 20.71
C TRP A 251 -23.23 -16.54 19.62
N ILE A 252 -23.84 -15.87 18.64
CA ILE A 252 -24.56 -16.53 17.54
C ILE A 252 -23.57 -17.25 16.62
N ALA A 253 -23.71 -18.56 16.51
CA ALA A 253 -22.89 -19.43 15.66
C ALA A 253 -23.51 -19.65 14.28
N PHE A 254 -24.84 -19.74 14.16
CA PHE A 254 -25.54 -19.76 12.86
C PHE A 254 -26.74 -18.82 12.87
N ARG A 255 -27.05 -18.27 11.70
CA ARG A 255 -28.22 -17.42 11.46
C ARG A 255 -28.94 -17.85 10.20
N ILE A 256 -30.23 -17.56 10.14
CA ILE A 256 -31.02 -17.73 8.93
C ILE A 256 -30.78 -16.52 8.02
N ASN A 257 -30.49 -16.79 6.74
CA ASN A 257 -30.39 -15.82 5.65
C ASN A 257 -30.88 -16.49 4.37
N THR A 258 -31.97 -15.98 3.80
CA THR A 258 -32.65 -16.51 2.61
C THR A 258 -32.20 -15.85 1.31
N THR A 259 -31.23 -14.93 1.38
CA THR A 259 -30.62 -14.33 0.19
C THR A 259 -29.95 -15.41 -0.65
N GLU A 260 -30.23 -15.43 -1.95
CA GLU A 260 -29.65 -16.38 -2.89
C GLU A 260 -28.12 -16.25 -2.94
N HIS A 261 -27.41 -17.36 -2.79
CA HIS A 261 -25.95 -17.38 -2.86
C HIS A 261 -25.49 -17.51 -4.32
N PRO A 262 -24.52 -16.71 -4.80
CA PRO A 262 -24.06 -16.76 -6.20
C PRO A 262 -23.46 -18.10 -6.69
N LEU A 263 -23.22 -19.06 -5.80
CA LEU A 263 -22.57 -20.35 -6.11
C LEU A 263 -23.47 -21.52 -5.73
N THR A 264 -24.16 -21.44 -4.59
CA THR A 264 -25.03 -22.51 -4.09
C THR A 264 -26.52 -22.25 -4.31
N GLY A 265 -26.90 -21.13 -4.92
CA GLY A 265 -28.30 -20.73 -5.10
C GLY A 265 -29.04 -20.69 -3.77
N SER A 266 -30.27 -21.22 -3.77
CA SER A 266 -31.12 -21.37 -2.58
C SER A 266 -30.91 -22.68 -1.82
N LYS A 267 -29.83 -23.44 -2.08
CA LYS A 267 -29.59 -24.74 -1.42
C LYS A 267 -29.49 -24.61 0.10
N TYR A 268 -28.96 -23.48 0.59
CA TYR A 268 -28.73 -23.23 2.00
C TYR A 268 -29.37 -21.92 2.42
N SER A 269 -30.06 -21.93 3.57
CA SER A 269 -30.65 -20.77 4.22
C SER A 269 -30.13 -20.54 5.64
N VAL A 270 -29.30 -21.44 6.19
CA VAL A 270 -28.76 -21.36 7.55
C VAL A 270 -27.24 -21.25 7.47
N TYR A 271 -26.70 -20.06 7.66
CA TYR A 271 -25.27 -19.81 7.47
C TYR A 271 -24.51 -19.68 8.78
N PRO A 272 -23.31 -20.29 8.90
CA PRO A 272 -22.46 -20.06 10.06
C PRO A 272 -21.92 -18.63 10.06
N THR A 273 -21.81 -18.06 11.26
CA THR A 273 -21.10 -16.81 11.46
C THR A 273 -19.59 -17.04 11.42
N MET A 274 -18.84 -15.97 11.12
CA MET A 274 -17.38 -16.03 10.95
C MET A 274 -16.65 -16.72 12.10
N ASN A 275 -17.06 -16.52 13.37
CA ASN A 275 -16.37 -17.16 14.49
C ASN A 275 -16.49 -18.69 14.47
N PHE A 276 -17.63 -19.24 14.05
CA PHE A 276 -17.81 -20.68 13.94
C PHE A 276 -17.08 -21.24 12.72
N SER A 277 -17.36 -20.72 11.51
CA SER A 277 -16.76 -21.24 10.27
C SER A 277 -15.24 -21.11 10.26
N VAL A 278 -14.68 -20.00 10.73
CA VAL A 278 -13.22 -19.82 10.84
C VAL A 278 -12.60 -20.82 11.78
N SER A 279 -13.21 -21.12 12.93
CA SER A 279 -12.62 -22.06 13.89
C SER A 279 -12.58 -23.48 13.33
N VAL A 280 -13.69 -23.90 12.71
CA VAL A 280 -13.80 -25.20 12.04
C VAL A 280 -12.77 -25.30 10.91
N ASP A 281 -12.70 -24.31 10.03
CA ASP A 281 -11.76 -24.35 8.91
C ASP A 281 -10.31 -24.23 9.34
N ASP A 282 -9.97 -23.36 10.31
CA ASP A 282 -8.60 -23.24 10.82
C ASP A 282 -8.13 -24.59 11.40
N HIS A 283 -8.99 -25.36 12.06
CA HIS A 283 -8.65 -26.71 12.51
C HIS A 283 -8.46 -27.71 11.35
N TYR A 284 -9.49 -27.89 10.51
CA TYR A 284 -9.49 -28.94 9.49
C TYR A 284 -8.50 -28.67 8.34
N LEU A 285 -8.15 -27.41 8.09
CA LEU A 285 -7.10 -27.04 7.15
C LEU A 285 -5.69 -27.09 7.78
N GLY A 286 -5.59 -27.41 9.08
CA GLY A 286 -4.32 -27.63 9.78
C GLY A 286 -3.53 -26.36 10.04
N LEU A 287 -4.21 -25.23 10.27
CA LEU A 287 -3.54 -23.95 10.50
C LEU A 287 -2.64 -24.04 11.72
N THR A 288 -1.44 -23.51 11.56
CA THR A 288 -0.42 -23.46 12.62
C THR A 288 -0.31 -22.06 13.21
N HIS A 289 -0.44 -21.04 12.36
CA HIS A 289 -0.26 -19.64 12.70
C HIS A 289 -1.33 -18.78 12.01
N VAL A 290 -1.83 -17.80 12.73
CA VAL A 290 -2.84 -16.85 12.27
C VAL A 290 -2.32 -15.43 12.47
N ILE A 291 -2.06 -14.73 11.37
CA ILE A 291 -1.66 -13.32 11.38
C ILE A 291 -2.80 -12.46 10.86
N ARG A 292 -3.28 -11.52 11.69
CA ARG A 292 -4.38 -10.59 11.34
C ARG A 292 -4.35 -9.30 12.17
N GLY A 293 -5.28 -8.38 11.92
CA GLY A 293 -5.42 -7.13 12.64
C GLY A 293 -5.94 -7.29 14.08
N ILE A 294 -5.56 -6.35 14.96
CA ILE A 294 -5.91 -6.32 16.39
C ILE A 294 -7.41 -6.19 16.68
N ASP A 295 -8.19 -5.74 15.70
CA ASP A 295 -9.65 -5.73 15.73
C ASP A 295 -10.27 -7.14 15.89
N HIS A 296 -9.48 -8.19 15.62
CA HIS A 296 -9.90 -9.58 15.82
C HIS A 296 -9.52 -10.21 17.16
N LEU A 297 -9.01 -9.45 18.15
CA LEU A 297 -8.72 -10.00 19.48
C LEU A 297 -9.94 -10.67 20.12
N VAL A 298 -11.08 -9.98 20.12
CA VAL A 298 -12.35 -10.50 20.66
C VAL A 298 -12.82 -11.74 19.88
N ASN A 299 -12.60 -11.76 18.57
CA ASN A 299 -12.93 -12.93 17.73
C ASN A 299 -12.06 -14.13 18.10
N THR A 300 -10.77 -13.93 18.37
CA THR A 300 -9.89 -14.99 18.88
C THR A 300 -10.43 -15.58 20.19
N GLU A 301 -10.90 -14.74 21.12
CA GLU A 301 -11.49 -15.21 22.38
C GLU A 301 -12.77 -16.03 22.15
N LYS A 302 -13.63 -15.63 21.21
CA LYS A 302 -14.82 -16.41 20.83
C LYS A 302 -14.45 -17.76 20.22
N GLN A 303 -13.50 -17.75 19.29
CA GLN A 303 -13.04 -18.94 18.56
C GLN A 303 -12.47 -19.99 19.52
N LYS A 304 -11.77 -19.58 20.59
CA LYS A 304 -11.23 -20.49 21.62
C LYS A 304 -12.27 -21.43 22.22
N TYR A 305 -13.54 -21.02 22.36
CA TYR A 305 -14.60 -21.91 22.84
C TYR A 305 -14.81 -23.11 21.90
N VAL A 306 -14.81 -22.88 20.59
CA VAL A 306 -14.94 -23.96 19.60
C VAL A 306 -13.78 -24.93 19.75
N PHE A 307 -12.54 -24.44 19.75
CA PHE A 307 -11.36 -25.28 19.89
C PHE A 307 -11.35 -26.06 21.22
N MET A 308 -11.68 -25.40 22.33
CA MET A 308 -11.69 -26.00 23.66
C MET A 308 -12.71 -27.13 23.77
N TYR A 309 -13.95 -26.92 23.34
CA TYR A 309 -15.01 -27.94 23.39
C TYR A 309 -14.73 -29.13 22.47
N ASN A 310 -13.97 -28.91 21.40
CA ASN A 310 -13.54 -29.95 20.49
C ASN A 310 -12.23 -30.64 20.90
N ASN A 311 -11.57 -30.17 21.97
CA ASN A 311 -10.21 -30.58 22.33
C ASN A 311 -9.21 -30.46 21.14
N TRP A 312 -9.36 -29.41 20.34
CA TRP A 312 -8.49 -29.11 19.19
C TRP A 312 -7.29 -28.29 19.61
N LYS A 313 -6.16 -28.51 18.92
CA LYS A 313 -4.99 -27.64 19.05
C LYS A 313 -5.30 -26.26 18.48
N ILE A 314 -5.10 -25.23 19.28
CA ILE A 314 -5.28 -23.82 18.89
C ILE A 314 -4.05 -23.38 18.08
N PRO A 315 -4.22 -22.72 16.91
CA PRO A 315 -3.09 -22.13 16.20
C PRO A 315 -2.51 -20.94 16.97
N GLU A 316 -1.24 -20.60 16.70
CA GLU A 316 -0.61 -19.42 17.29
C GLU A 316 -1.17 -18.14 16.65
N TYR A 317 -1.72 -17.23 17.44
CA TYR A 317 -2.35 -15.99 16.95
C TYR A 317 -1.46 -14.77 17.15
N PHE A 318 -1.22 -14.02 16.07
CA PHE A 318 -0.55 -12.72 16.09
C PHE A 318 -1.46 -11.64 15.56
N HIS A 319 -1.52 -10.56 16.33
CA HIS A 319 -2.39 -9.43 16.07
C HIS A 319 -1.52 -8.19 15.88
N TYR A 320 -1.47 -7.65 14.66
CA TYR A 320 -0.79 -6.38 14.39
C TYR A 320 -1.75 -5.20 14.58
N GLY A 321 -1.18 -4.03 14.92
CA GLY A 321 -1.92 -2.80 15.15
C GLY A 321 -2.66 -2.33 13.90
N PHE A 322 -3.76 -1.62 14.13
CA PHE A 322 -4.59 -1.05 13.07
C PHE A 322 -3.79 0.01 12.28
N ILE A 323 -3.97 0.02 10.96
CA ILE A 323 -3.38 1.05 10.10
C ILE A 323 -4.48 1.89 9.48
N THR A 324 -4.51 3.16 9.86
CA THR A 324 -5.36 4.16 9.24
C THR A 324 -4.71 4.61 7.95
N ILE A 325 -5.45 4.58 6.84
CA ILE A 325 -4.97 5.04 5.54
C ILE A 325 -5.69 6.34 5.20
N PRO A 326 -5.03 7.51 5.36
CA PRO A 326 -5.67 8.80 5.15
C PRO A 326 -6.10 8.95 3.69
N ASP A 327 -7.16 9.75 3.49
CA ASP A 327 -7.68 10.14 2.18
C ASP A 327 -8.03 8.96 1.27
N THR A 328 -8.34 7.80 1.85
CA THR A 328 -8.56 6.56 1.12
C THR A 328 -9.84 5.87 1.57
N ILE A 329 -10.69 5.52 0.60
CA ILE A 329 -11.91 4.76 0.84
C ILE A 329 -11.61 3.27 0.66
N LEU A 330 -11.77 2.49 1.73
CA LEU A 330 -11.53 1.04 1.73
C LEU A 330 -12.80 0.20 1.93
N LYS A 331 -13.85 0.78 2.51
CA LYS A 331 -15.10 0.05 2.81
C LYS A 331 -15.82 -0.33 1.52
N THR A 332 -15.84 -1.62 1.20
CA THR A 332 -16.42 -2.15 -0.05
C THR A 332 -17.88 -1.75 -0.26
N THR A 333 -18.70 -1.69 0.80
CA THR A 333 -20.09 -1.22 0.71
C THR A 333 -20.19 0.23 0.19
N ILE A 334 -19.36 1.14 0.71
CA ILE A 334 -19.33 2.55 0.27
C ILE A 334 -18.85 2.64 -1.18
N ILE A 335 -17.85 1.83 -1.55
CA ILE A 335 -17.33 1.80 -2.92
C ILE A 335 -18.40 1.28 -3.89
N LYS A 336 -19.07 0.16 -3.58
CA LYS A 336 -20.18 -0.39 -4.38
C LYS A 336 -21.29 0.63 -4.61
N GLU A 337 -21.70 1.32 -3.55
CA GLU A 337 -22.70 2.38 -3.66
C GLU A 337 -22.22 3.56 -4.53
N GLY A 338 -20.95 3.94 -4.39
CA GLY A 338 -20.31 4.94 -5.24
C GLY A 338 -20.25 4.53 -6.72
N ILE A 339 -20.00 3.26 -7.01
CA ILE A 339 -20.02 2.73 -8.39
C ILE A 339 -21.46 2.74 -8.92
N LYS A 340 -22.42 2.23 -8.15
CA LYS A 340 -23.84 2.17 -8.53
C LYS A 340 -24.43 3.56 -8.80
N SER A 341 -24.01 4.57 -8.03
CA SER A 341 -24.45 5.97 -8.21
C SER A 341 -23.71 6.71 -9.32
N GLY A 342 -22.71 6.09 -9.98
CA GLY A 342 -21.88 6.73 -10.99
C GLY A 342 -20.82 7.68 -10.43
N LYS A 343 -20.66 7.75 -9.10
CA LYS A 343 -19.58 8.52 -8.46
C LYS A 343 -18.21 7.97 -8.84
N TYR A 344 -18.07 6.64 -8.93
CA TYR A 344 -16.85 5.95 -9.37
C TYR A 344 -17.11 5.18 -10.67
N SER A 345 -16.14 5.15 -11.58
CA SER A 345 -16.27 4.45 -12.86
C SER A 345 -16.26 2.93 -12.72
N GLY A 346 -15.72 2.41 -11.61
CA GLY A 346 -15.62 0.98 -11.34
C GLY A 346 -14.70 0.70 -10.17
N TRP A 347 -14.40 -0.59 -9.96
CA TRP A 347 -13.48 -1.04 -8.92
C TRP A 347 -12.02 -0.61 -9.14
N ASP A 348 -11.67 -0.23 -10.37
CA ASP A 348 -10.34 0.25 -10.78
C ASP A 348 -10.26 1.80 -10.88
N ASP A 349 -11.29 2.52 -10.40
CA ASP A 349 -11.26 3.98 -10.34
C ASP A 349 -10.10 4.46 -9.44
N ILE A 350 -9.21 5.29 -10.00
CA ILE A 350 -7.93 5.66 -9.37
C ILE A 350 -8.05 6.48 -8.07
N ARG A 351 -9.26 6.93 -7.74
CA ARG A 351 -9.59 7.60 -6.47
C ARG A 351 -9.78 6.61 -5.31
N LEU A 352 -9.81 5.31 -5.61
CA LEU A 352 -10.03 4.24 -4.64
C LEU A 352 -8.72 3.64 -4.14
N GLY A 353 -8.77 3.05 -2.94
CA GLY A 353 -7.66 2.28 -2.36
C GLY A 353 -7.61 0.80 -2.78
N THR A 354 -8.38 0.39 -3.79
CA THR A 354 -8.38 -0.99 -4.28
C THR A 354 -7.05 -1.32 -4.95
N LEU A 355 -6.65 -2.59 -4.93
CA LEU A 355 -5.43 -3.00 -5.63
C LEU A 355 -5.55 -2.83 -7.15
N LYS A 356 -6.76 -2.99 -7.70
CA LYS A 356 -7.05 -2.65 -9.09
C LYS A 356 -6.78 -1.17 -9.43
N ALA A 357 -7.25 -0.25 -8.59
CA ALA A 357 -7.01 1.19 -8.78
C ALA A 357 -5.52 1.54 -8.66
N LEU A 358 -4.81 0.98 -7.67
CA LEU A 358 -3.38 1.23 -7.46
C LEU A 358 -2.53 0.62 -8.59
N LYS A 359 -2.89 -0.57 -9.08
CA LYS A 359 -2.29 -1.18 -10.27
C LYS A 359 -2.52 -0.30 -11.51
N LYS A 360 -3.73 0.25 -11.69
CA LYS A 360 -4.06 1.14 -12.80
C LYS A 360 -3.28 2.46 -12.74
N ARG A 361 -3.03 3.00 -11.54
CA ARG A 361 -2.12 4.14 -11.34
C ARG A 361 -0.67 3.83 -11.70
N GLY A 362 -0.26 2.56 -11.66
CA GLY A 362 1.06 2.11 -12.08
C GLY A 362 2.01 1.71 -10.94
N TYR A 363 1.52 1.55 -9.71
CA TYR A 363 2.38 1.10 -8.60
C TYR A 363 3.03 -0.25 -8.90
N ASN A 364 4.28 -0.39 -8.47
CA ASN A 364 4.97 -1.66 -8.52
C ASN A 364 4.53 -2.56 -7.33
N PRO A 365 4.20 -3.84 -7.53
CA PRO A 365 3.80 -4.74 -6.43
C PRO A 365 4.90 -4.91 -5.37
N GLU A 366 6.18 -4.77 -5.75
CA GLU A 366 7.32 -4.84 -4.83
C GLU A 366 7.29 -3.72 -3.78
N THR A 367 6.69 -2.57 -4.11
CA THR A 367 6.52 -1.45 -3.17
C THR A 367 5.67 -1.87 -1.98
N PHE A 368 4.56 -2.59 -2.22
CA PHE A 368 3.71 -3.13 -1.15
C PHE A 368 4.49 -4.09 -0.27
N ARG A 369 5.29 -4.97 -0.89
CA ARG A 369 6.09 -5.96 -0.17
C ARG A 369 7.10 -5.30 0.74
N LYS A 370 7.93 -4.40 0.20
CA LYS A 370 8.91 -3.63 0.98
C LYS A 370 8.26 -2.82 2.09
N TYR A 371 7.14 -2.16 1.81
CA TYR A 371 6.45 -1.33 2.81
C TYR A 371 5.94 -2.16 3.99
N TRP A 372 5.27 -3.30 3.74
CA TRP A 372 4.72 -4.12 4.82
C TRP A 372 5.77 -4.91 5.58
N VAL A 373 6.82 -5.39 4.91
CA VAL A 373 7.99 -6.00 5.58
C VAL A 373 8.65 -4.98 6.50
N ARG A 374 8.87 -3.74 6.00
CA ARG A 374 9.43 -2.65 6.80
C ARG A 374 8.54 -2.25 7.99
N SER A 375 7.23 -2.20 7.77
CA SER A 375 6.26 -1.85 8.82
C SER A 375 6.18 -2.92 9.91
N GLY A 376 6.44 -4.18 9.55
CA GLY A 376 6.50 -5.30 10.45
C GLY A 376 5.19 -5.62 11.18
N MET A 377 5.33 -6.33 12.30
CA MET A 377 4.27 -6.93 13.10
C MET A 377 3.93 -6.12 14.37
N ASN A 378 4.21 -4.81 14.39
CA ASN A 378 3.97 -3.99 15.58
C ASN A 378 2.47 -3.99 15.97
N LYS A 379 2.19 -4.13 17.27
CA LYS A 379 0.85 -4.10 17.86
C LYS A 379 0.27 -2.69 17.99
N SER A 380 1.10 -1.66 17.98
CA SER A 380 0.65 -0.27 18.06
C SER A 380 -0.07 0.14 16.78
N ASN A 381 -1.17 0.88 16.93
CA ASN A 381 -1.83 1.50 15.79
C ASN A 381 -0.89 2.51 15.12
N ALA A 382 -1.00 2.64 13.81
CA ALA A 382 -0.18 3.53 13.00
C ALA A 382 -1.00 4.17 11.88
N THR A 383 -0.43 5.19 11.25
CA THR A 383 -1.00 5.83 10.07
C THR A 383 -0.12 5.49 8.88
N PHE A 384 -0.75 5.08 7.77
CA PHE A 384 -0.07 4.85 6.52
C PHE A 384 0.49 6.16 5.96
N SER A 385 1.74 6.14 5.50
CA SER A 385 2.40 7.30 4.90
C SER A 385 2.52 7.08 3.40
N TRP A 386 1.68 7.81 2.64
CA TRP A 386 1.77 7.87 1.18
C TRP A 386 3.14 8.39 0.73
N GLU A 387 3.72 9.37 1.42
CA GLU A 387 5.06 9.90 1.09
C GLU A 387 6.15 8.83 1.15
N ILE A 388 6.16 8.00 2.20
CA ILE A 388 7.12 6.89 2.31
C ILE A 388 6.85 5.84 1.24
N PHE A 389 5.57 5.52 1.01
CA PHE A 389 5.17 4.53 0.01
C PHE A 389 5.59 4.95 -1.41
N ASP A 390 5.27 6.19 -1.79
CA ASP A 390 5.63 6.80 -3.07
C ASP A 390 7.15 6.93 -3.23
N SER A 391 7.87 7.24 -2.14
CA SER A 391 9.33 7.26 -2.17
C SER A 391 9.92 5.86 -2.41
N MET A 392 9.34 4.81 -1.84
CA MET A 392 9.77 3.44 -2.08
C MET A 392 9.49 3.01 -3.52
N ASP A 393 8.32 3.37 -4.05
CA ASP A 393 7.95 3.05 -5.43
C ASP A 393 8.89 3.76 -6.40
N ARG A 394 9.15 5.07 -6.19
CA ARG A 394 10.12 5.84 -6.97
C ARG A 394 11.50 5.18 -7.00
N GLU A 395 12.00 4.70 -5.86
CA GLU A 395 13.28 3.98 -5.80
C GLU A 395 13.28 2.68 -6.62
N ILE A 396 12.12 2.03 -6.79
CA ILE A 396 11.97 0.80 -7.59
C ILE A 396 11.87 1.10 -9.08
N ILE A 397 11.08 2.11 -9.46
CA ILE A 397 10.71 2.33 -10.87
C ILE A 397 11.67 3.26 -11.61
N ASP A 398 12.28 4.26 -10.95
CA ASP A 398 12.97 5.39 -11.62
C ASP A 398 13.98 4.94 -12.67
N TYR A 399 14.87 4.01 -12.33
CA TYR A 399 15.92 3.53 -13.23
C TYR A 399 15.39 2.92 -14.55
N ASN A 400 14.17 2.36 -14.51
CA ASN A 400 13.56 1.70 -15.66
C ASN A 400 12.54 2.58 -16.39
N THR A 401 12.28 3.79 -15.91
CA THR A 401 11.23 4.65 -16.42
C THR A 401 11.80 5.66 -17.41
N GLU A 402 11.33 5.61 -18.66
CA GLU A 402 11.63 6.62 -19.69
C GLU A 402 11.00 7.97 -19.34
N ARG A 403 11.71 9.05 -19.68
CA ARG A 403 11.33 10.42 -19.37
C ARG A 403 10.81 11.13 -20.61
N TYR A 404 9.67 11.79 -20.47
CA TYR A 404 9.01 12.51 -21.55
C TYR A 404 8.53 13.89 -21.14
N SER A 405 8.34 14.78 -22.12
CA SER A 405 7.77 16.11 -21.91
C SER A 405 6.26 16.09 -22.00
N PHE A 406 5.62 16.70 -21.02
CA PHE A 406 4.19 16.97 -20.98
C PHE A 406 3.97 18.44 -20.62
N VAL A 407 3.10 19.10 -21.37
CA VAL A 407 2.73 20.50 -21.16
C VAL A 407 1.28 20.56 -20.67
N PRO A 408 1.05 20.79 -19.37
CA PRO A 408 -0.30 21.05 -18.84
C PRO A 408 -0.77 22.44 -19.27
N HIS A 409 -2.09 22.60 -19.41
CA HIS A 409 -2.73 23.86 -19.82
C HIS A 409 -1.98 24.54 -20.99
N PRO A 410 -1.87 23.85 -22.13
CA PRO A 410 -0.94 24.19 -23.18
C PRO A 410 -1.39 25.44 -23.93
N GLU A 411 -0.49 26.40 -24.08
CA GLU A 411 -0.61 27.52 -25.00
C GLU A 411 0.39 27.38 -26.13
N LEU A 412 -0.05 27.71 -27.34
CA LEU A 412 0.82 27.71 -28.51
C LEU A 412 1.54 29.06 -28.58
N ILE A 413 2.84 29.06 -28.28
CA ILE A 413 3.67 30.26 -28.24
C ILE A 413 4.63 30.29 -29.43
N SER A 414 4.71 31.43 -30.10
CA SER A 414 5.68 31.66 -31.17
C SER A 414 7.09 31.75 -30.58
N LEU A 415 7.99 30.90 -31.08
CA LEU A 415 9.41 30.91 -30.79
C LEU A 415 10.14 31.55 -31.98
N GLN A 416 10.63 32.78 -31.81
CA GLN A 416 11.35 33.49 -32.85
C GLN A 416 12.82 33.05 -32.86
N ASN A 417 13.14 32.14 -33.76
CA ASN A 417 14.48 31.68 -34.10
C ASN A 417 14.80 31.98 -35.58
N ALA A 418 16.06 32.34 -35.86
CA ALA A 418 16.52 32.61 -37.22
C ALA A 418 16.75 31.32 -38.03
N GLU A 419 17.26 30.28 -37.36
CA GLU A 419 17.59 28.97 -37.93
C GLU A 419 16.84 27.86 -37.20
N PRO A 420 16.61 26.68 -37.83
CA PRO A 420 16.03 25.54 -37.16
C PRO A 420 16.81 25.15 -35.89
N LEU A 421 16.08 24.89 -34.80
CA LEU A 421 16.65 24.42 -33.55
C LEU A 421 16.48 22.91 -33.45
N LYS A 422 17.47 22.21 -32.90
CA LYS A 422 17.39 20.77 -32.64
C LYS A 422 17.39 20.53 -31.15
N SER A 423 16.36 19.85 -30.63
CA SER A 423 16.42 19.31 -29.28
C SER A 423 17.06 17.93 -29.27
N HIS A 424 17.76 17.65 -28.18
CA HIS A 424 18.39 16.36 -27.94
C HIS A 424 18.36 16.08 -26.44
N ALA A 425 17.47 15.19 -26.01
CA ALA A 425 17.30 14.82 -24.62
C ALA A 425 17.44 13.31 -24.46
N LEU A 426 18.09 12.86 -23.39
CA LEU A 426 18.12 11.44 -23.04
C LEU A 426 16.73 10.95 -22.65
N LEU A 427 16.41 9.68 -23.00
CA LEU A 427 15.22 9.01 -22.46
C LEU A 427 15.38 8.73 -20.96
N HIS A 428 16.60 8.49 -20.48
CA HIS A 428 16.88 8.44 -19.04
C HIS A 428 18.33 8.92 -18.75
N PRO A 429 18.55 9.88 -17.82
CA PRO A 429 19.87 10.48 -17.60
C PRO A 429 20.97 9.50 -17.16
N GLN A 430 20.60 8.44 -16.44
CA GLN A 430 21.54 7.41 -15.98
C GLN A 430 21.67 6.23 -16.95
N ARG A 431 20.94 6.25 -18.07
CA ARG A 431 20.97 5.19 -19.09
C ARG A 431 21.14 5.77 -20.50
N PRO A 432 22.34 6.25 -20.85
CA PRO A 432 22.62 6.79 -22.18
C PRO A 432 22.33 5.81 -23.34
N ASP A 433 22.38 4.51 -23.04
CA ASP A 433 22.06 3.40 -23.94
C ASP A 433 20.56 3.25 -24.24
N SER A 434 19.68 3.82 -23.40
CA SER A 434 18.22 3.78 -23.59
C SER A 434 17.73 4.60 -24.80
N GLY A 435 18.59 5.44 -25.36
CA GLY A 435 18.29 6.29 -26.50
C GLY A 435 17.88 7.71 -26.12
N PHE A 436 17.36 8.43 -27.12
CA PHE A 436 17.17 9.87 -27.07
C PHE A 436 15.80 10.27 -27.64
N ARG A 437 15.34 11.43 -27.20
CA ARG A 437 14.23 12.18 -27.77
C ARG A 437 14.82 13.34 -28.56
N GLU A 438 14.57 13.37 -29.86
CA GLU A 438 15.05 14.43 -30.74
C GLU A 438 13.89 15.03 -31.52
N TYR A 439 13.85 16.36 -31.58
CA TYR A 439 12.91 17.09 -32.42
C TYR A 439 13.62 18.24 -33.12
N SER A 440 13.31 18.41 -34.41
CA SER A 440 13.72 19.58 -35.18
C SER A 440 12.59 20.60 -35.19
N ILE A 441 12.87 21.79 -34.67
CA ILE A 441 11.95 22.92 -34.56
C ILE A 441 12.31 23.92 -35.66
N PRO A 442 11.44 24.11 -36.68
CA PRO A 442 11.70 25.03 -37.78
C PRO A 442 11.97 26.48 -37.34
N ALA A 443 12.51 27.30 -38.24
CA ALA A 443 12.61 28.74 -38.02
C ALA A 443 11.23 29.38 -37.88
N GLN A 444 11.07 30.30 -36.92
CA GLN A 444 9.80 30.97 -36.60
C GLN A 444 8.66 30.01 -36.24
N ALA A 445 8.99 28.84 -35.70
CA ALA A 445 7.99 27.84 -35.31
C ALA A 445 7.18 28.27 -34.08
N SER A 446 6.12 27.52 -33.79
CA SER A 446 5.43 27.58 -32.51
C SER A 446 5.68 26.32 -31.71
N VAL A 447 5.67 26.45 -30.39
CA VAL A 447 5.80 25.34 -29.45
C VAL A 447 4.71 25.43 -28.41
N TYR A 448 4.28 24.27 -27.89
CA TYR A 448 3.41 24.25 -26.72
C TYR A 448 4.21 24.61 -25.48
N PHE A 449 3.67 25.54 -24.72
CA PHE A 449 4.23 26.08 -23.49
C PHE A 449 3.16 26.02 -22.38
N PRO A 450 3.52 25.82 -21.10
CA PRO A 450 2.55 25.83 -20.02
C PRO A 450 1.96 27.24 -19.87
N GLY A 451 0.67 27.42 -20.16
CA GLY A 451 0.01 28.73 -20.11
C GLY A 451 0.16 29.42 -18.76
N ASP A 452 -0.02 28.66 -17.67
CA ASP A 452 0.14 29.19 -16.31
C ASP A 452 1.56 29.69 -15.99
N GLU A 453 2.56 29.36 -16.80
CA GLU A 453 3.94 29.83 -16.66
C GLU A 453 4.23 31.09 -17.49
N ILE A 454 3.55 31.30 -18.62
CA ILE A 454 3.89 32.39 -19.54
C ILE A 454 3.61 33.77 -18.92
N ASP A 455 2.53 33.85 -18.13
CA ASP A 455 2.12 35.05 -17.40
C ASP A 455 2.99 35.33 -16.16
N LYS A 456 3.71 34.31 -15.68
CA LYS A 456 4.62 34.43 -14.52
C LYS A 456 6.03 34.86 -14.92
N ILE A 457 6.32 34.96 -16.22
CA ILE A 457 7.62 35.33 -16.76
C ILE A 457 7.58 36.80 -17.16
N ASN A 458 8.46 37.61 -16.59
CA ASN A 458 8.48 39.04 -16.84
C ASN A 458 8.99 39.37 -18.25
N GLU A 459 8.59 40.52 -18.78
CA GLU A 459 9.14 41.03 -20.04
C GLU A 459 10.67 41.16 -19.96
N GLY A 460 11.39 40.61 -20.94
CA GLY A 460 12.85 40.59 -20.96
C GLY A 460 13.50 39.53 -20.07
N GLU A 461 12.73 38.74 -19.32
CA GLU A 461 13.27 37.65 -18.49
C GLU A 461 13.83 36.52 -19.37
N VAL A 462 15.01 36.01 -18.97
CA VAL A 462 15.71 34.91 -19.65
C VAL A 462 15.27 33.58 -19.04
N ILE A 463 14.79 32.69 -19.89
CA ILE A 463 14.38 31.33 -19.54
C ILE A 463 15.12 30.29 -20.38
N ARG A 464 15.13 29.04 -19.92
CA ARG A 464 15.63 27.90 -20.69
C ARG A 464 14.49 26.95 -21.03
N LEU A 465 14.23 26.77 -22.33
CA LEU A 465 13.40 25.68 -22.81
C LEU A 465 14.22 24.40 -22.69
N LYS A 466 13.75 23.48 -21.84
CA LYS A 466 14.53 22.29 -21.44
C LYS A 466 15.01 21.51 -22.67
N ASP A 467 16.33 21.26 -22.72
CA ASP A 467 17.02 20.51 -23.79
C ASP A 467 16.78 21.03 -25.23
N LEU A 468 16.37 22.29 -25.38
CA LEU A 468 16.18 22.95 -26.67
C LEU A 468 17.04 24.21 -26.81
N CYS A 469 16.74 25.27 -26.05
CA CYS A 469 17.42 26.56 -26.20
C CYS A 469 17.20 27.52 -25.02
N VAL A 470 17.96 28.61 -25.00
CA VAL A 470 17.71 29.79 -24.17
C VAL A 470 16.78 30.74 -24.94
N ALA A 471 15.80 31.30 -24.24
CA ALA A 471 14.85 32.25 -24.83
C ALA A 471 14.58 33.42 -23.89
N VAL A 472 14.22 34.56 -24.48
CA VAL A 472 13.83 35.79 -23.77
C VAL A 472 12.36 36.07 -24.04
N LYS A 473 11.60 36.39 -22.98
CA LYS A 473 10.20 36.80 -23.10
C LYS A 473 10.10 38.17 -23.78
N LYS A 474 9.30 38.26 -24.87
CA LYS A 474 8.93 39.52 -25.51
C LYS A 474 7.46 39.55 -25.89
N GLY A 475 6.65 40.37 -25.23
CA GLY A 475 5.20 40.36 -25.38
C GLY A 475 4.67 38.95 -25.17
N ASN A 476 3.76 38.45 -26.02
CA ASN A 476 3.29 37.06 -25.95
C ASN A 476 4.13 36.04 -26.76
N LYS A 477 5.44 36.29 -26.91
CA LYS A 477 6.36 35.45 -27.69
C LYS A 477 7.64 35.16 -26.92
N LEU A 478 8.37 34.17 -27.40
CA LEU A 478 9.71 33.84 -26.95
C LEU A 478 10.69 34.13 -28.09
N VAL A 479 11.79 34.81 -27.79
CA VAL A 479 12.86 35.08 -28.76
C VAL A 479 14.09 34.27 -28.40
N TYR A 480 14.57 33.46 -29.32
CA TYR A 480 15.79 32.68 -29.14
C TYR A 480 16.97 33.60 -28.82
N SER A 481 17.78 33.18 -27.84
CA SER A 481 19.04 33.81 -27.48
C SER A 481 20.18 32.82 -27.64
N ASN A 482 21.22 33.23 -28.35
CA ASN A 482 22.49 32.50 -28.41
C ASN A 482 23.43 32.85 -27.23
N ILE A 483 23.03 33.78 -26.37
CA ILE A 483 23.77 34.16 -25.17
C ILE A 483 23.37 33.21 -24.05
N GLU A 484 24.36 32.47 -23.55
CA GLU A 484 24.22 31.66 -22.35
C GLU A 484 24.14 32.57 -21.12
N PRO A 485 23.09 32.44 -20.28
CA PRO A 485 22.91 33.29 -19.12
C PRO A 485 23.94 33.00 -18.03
N GLU A 486 24.42 34.04 -17.37
CA GLU A 486 25.21 33.90 -16.14
C GLU A 486 24.29 33.52 -14.98
N GLY A 487 24.54 32.36 -14.36
CA GLY A 487 23.79 31.88 -13.19
C GLY A 487 22.58 31.00 -13.50
N ARG A 488 21.72 30.80 -12.50
CA ARG A 488 20.57 29.89 -12.61
C ARG A 488 19.40 30.58 -13.30
N VAL A 489 18.95 30.01 -14.41
CA VAL A 489 17.71 30.41 -15.10
C VAL A 489 16.59 29.42 -14.90
N LYS A 490 15.36 29.91 -14.99
CA LYS A 490 14.16 29.09 -14.90
C LYS A 490 14.09 28.14 -16.10
N ILE A 491 14.05 26.84 -15.83
CA ILE A 491 13.89 25.80 -16.85
C ILE A 491 12.41 25.50 -17.01
N ILE A 492 11.91 25.58 -18.24
CA ILE A 492 10.51 25.34 -18.58
C ILE A 492 10.40 24.14 -19.52
N GLN A 493 9.47 23.24 -19.23
CA GLN A 493 9.06 22.16 -20.13
C GLN A 493 8.28 22.72 -21.33
N TRP A 494 8.43 22.09 -22.50
CA TRP A 494 7.79 22.48 -23.74
C TRP A 494 7.48 21.24 -24.57
N ALA A 495 6.59 21.34 -25.55
CA ALA A 495 6.34 20.24 -26.49
C ALA A 495 6.23 20.76 -27.94
N PRO A 496 6.66 19.98 -28.95
CA PRO A 496 6.51 20.34 -30.36
C PRO A 496 5.05 20.59 -30.77
N GLU A 497 4.80 21.38 -31.83
CA GLU A 497 3.44 21.66 -32.31
C GLU A 497 2.67 20.40 -32.74
N ASN A 498 3.35 19.35 -33.21
CA ASN A 498 2.74 18.06 -33.57
C ASN A 498 2.49 17.13 -32.36
N SER A 499 2.51 17.65 -31.13
CA SER A 499 2.24 16.88 -29.90
C SER A 499 0.77 16.44 -29.79
N GLY A 500 0.56 15.25 -29.24
CA GLY A 500 -0.76 14.66 -29.06
C GLY A 500 -1.49 15.19 -27.83
N ASP A 501 -2.82 15.21 -27.89
CA ASP A 501 -3.67 15.52 -26.74
C ASP A 501 -3.68 14.35 -25.74
N ILE A 502 -3.57 14.67 -24.46
CA ILE A 502 -3.69 13.71 -23.36
C ILE A 502 -4.50 14.29 -22.20
N GLN A 503 -5.17 13.41 -21.46
CA GLN A 503 -5.81 13.71 -20.18
C GLN A 503 -5.15 12.89 -19.08
N ILE A 504 -4.68 13.54 -18.02
CA ILE A 504 -4.08 12.89 -16.85
C ILE A 504 -5.05 12.97 -15.69
N PHE A 505 -5.52 11.82 -15.22
CA PHE A 505 -6.45 11.70 -14.10
C PHE A 505 -5.68 11.62 -12.78
N HIS A 506 -6.15 12.35 -11.77
CA HIS A 506 -5.57 12.37 -10.42
C HIS A 506 -6.42 11.65 -9.37
N PRO A 507 -5.80 11.14 -8.29
CA PRO A 507 -6.52 10.49 -7.18
C PRO A 507 -7.46 11.42 -6.40
N ASP A 508 -7.30 12.75 -6.51
CA ASP A 508 -8.20 13.74 -5.91
C ASP A 508 -9.42 14.06 -6.80
N GLY A 509 -9.47 13.48 -8.01
CA GLY A 509 -10.53 13.70 -9.01
C GLY A 509 -10.23 14.82 -10.00
N ASN A 510 -9.10 15.52 -9.90
CA ASN A 510 -8.67 16.49 -10.90
C ASN A 510 -8.26 15.79 -12.20
N ILE A 511 -8.39 16.52 -13.31
CA ILE A 511 -7.99 16.05 -14.64
C ILE A 511 -7.17 17.15 -15.30
N ASP A 512 -5.89 16.90 -15.52
CA ASP A 512 -5.03 17.80 -16.27
C ASP A 512 -5.13 17.46 -17.76
N LYS A 513 -5.53 18.43 -18.56
CA LYS A 513 -5.51 18.31 -20.03
C LYS A 513 -4.25 18.98 -20.55
N GLY A 514 -3.57 18.32 -21.47
CA GLY A 514 -2.35 18.89 -22.03
C GLY A 514 -1.82 18.22 -23.27
N LYS A 515 -0.58 18.58 -23.60
CA LYS A 515 0.13 18.07 -24.77
C LYS A 515 1.26 17.15 -24.36
N LEU A 516 1.22 15.92 -24.87
CA LEU A 516 2.27 14.93 -24.70
C LEU A 516 3.12 14.91 -25.97
N GLU A 517 4.44 14.94 -25.80
CA GLU A 517 5.34 14.97 -26.93
C GLU A 517 5.16 13.75 -27.88
N PRO A 518 5.48 13.89 -29.18
CA PRO A 518 5.14 12.89 -30.19
C PRO A 518 5.65 11.47 -29.91
N LEU A 519 6.85 11.33 -29.34
CA LEU A 519 7.44 10.01 -29.06
C LEU A 519 6.70 9.23 -27.95
N ALA A 520 5.85 9.90 -27.17
CA ALA A 520 5.13 9.30 -26.07
C ALA A 520 3.63 9.07 -26.33
N THR A 521 3.06 9.56 -27.44
CA THR A 521 1.61 9.45 -27.69
C THR A 521 1.11 8.00 -27.80
N GLU A 522 1.95 7.10 -28.31
CA GLU A 522 1.64 5.67 -28.42
C GLU A 522 2.24 4.82 -27.30
N LYS A 523 2.95 5.45 -26.34
CA LYS A 523 3.52 4.72 -25.20
C LYS A 523 2.41 4.25 -24.27
N ARG A 524 2.70 3.11 -23.62
CA ARG A 524 1.85 2.49 -22.61
C ARG A 524 2.72 2.09 -21.42
N GLY A 525 2.16 2.15 -20.22
CA GLY A 525 2.91 1.86 -19.00
C GLY A 525 3.43 3.12 -18.32
N VAL A 526 4.20 2.91 -17.24
CA VAL A 526 4.70 3.99 -16.39
C VAL A 526 5.85 4.72 -17.07
N VAL A 527 5.68 6.03 -17.19
CA VAL A 527 6.71 6.98 -17.65
C VAL A 527 6.90 8.08 -16.61
N GLN A 528 8.00 8.82 -16.70
CA GLN A 528 8.18 10.04 -15.94
C GLN A 528 7.92 11.22 -16.87
N LEU A 529 6.88 11.98 -16.58
CA LEU A 529 6.65 13.25 -17.22
C LEU A 529 7.52 14.30 -16.50
N GLU A 530 8.50 14.83 -17.22
CA GLU A 530 9.54 15.67 -16.63
C GLU A 530 8.94 16.90 -15.94
N ARG A 531 9.38 17.16 -14.70
CA ARG A 531 8.90 18.26 -13.84
C ARG A 531 7.41 18.18 -13.51
N TYR A 532 6.76 17.04 -13.76
CA TYR A 532 5.36 16.79 -13.47
C TYR A 532 5.20 15.62 -12.48
N GLY A 533 5.71 14.44 -12.82
CA GLY A 533 5.66 13.24 -11.98
C GLY A 533 5.62 11.94 -12.79
N TYR A 534 5.47 10.82 -12.10
CA TYR A 534 5.28 9.50 -12.72
C TYR A 534 3.81 9.31 -13.09
N VAL A 535 3.58 8.80 -14.30
CA VAL A 535 2.24 8.62 -14.86
C VAL A 535 2.19 7.31 -15.61
N ASN A 536 1.15 6.52 -15.37
CA ASN A 536 0.87 5.33 -16.18
C ASN A 536 0.05 5.72 -17.41
N LEU A 537 0.65 5.63 -18.60
CA LEU A 537 0.00 5.97 -19.87
C LEU A 537 -0.85 4.82 -20.41
N ASP A 538 -2.07 5.16 -20.83
CA ASP A 538 -3.01 4.26 -21.51
C ASP A 538 -3.80 5.01 -22.59
N GLY A 539 -3.24 5.06 -23.79
CA GLY A 539 -3.84 5.77 -24.91
C GLY A 539 -3.76 7.27 -24.73
N LYS A 540 -4.90 7.92 -24.90
CA LYS A 540 -5.08 9.36 -24.66
C LYS A 540 -5.30 9.69 -23.17
N ASN A 541 -5.23 8.69 -22.31
CA ASN A 541 -5.38 8.84 -20.87
C ASN A 541 -4.05 8.53 -20.17
N GLY A 542 -3.77 9.25 -19.09
CA GLY A 542 -2.72 8.96 -18.14
C GLY A 542 -3.30 8.88 -16.74
N TYR A 543 -2.75 8.03 -15.88
CA TYR A 543 -3.15 7.91 -14.49
C TYR A 543 -1.99 8.36 -13.61
N PHE A 544 -2.19 9.44 -12.86
CA PHE A 544 -1.15 10.00 -12.01
C PHE A 544 -0.78 9.01 -10.89
N LEU A 545 0.50 8.69 -10.81
CA LEU A 545 1.05 7.77 -9.82
C LEU A 545 1.45 8.57 -8.57
N HIS A 546 2.58 9.26 -8.65
CA HIS A 546 3.10 10.19 -7.65
C HIS A 546 4.17 11.09 -8.29
N LYS A 547 4.64 12.09 -7.53
CA LYS A 547 5.71 12.99 -8.00
C LYS A 547 7.06 12.32 -8.14
#